data_AF-A0A6C0BRP4-F1
#
_entry.id   AF-A0A6C0BRP4-F1
#
_cell.length_a   1.000
_cell.length_b   1.000
_cell.length_c   1.000
_cell.angle_alpha   90.00
_cell.angle_beta   90.00
_cell.angle_gamma   90.00
#
_symmetry.space_group_name_H-M   'P 1'
#
loop_
_entity.id
_entity.type
_entity.pdbx_description
1 polymer ?
#
loop_
_entity_poly.entity_id
_entity_poly.type
_entity_poly.pdbx_seq_one_letter_code
_entity_poly.pdbx_strand_id
1 'polypeptide(L)'
;MMDVTDSEDEKETDDNISKCLISREVLNDSKVRLPCNHSFNYVPLYKEIYNQKKNASITEIVKLRYNQIKCPYCRTIHNYLIPYKKYENVEIVYGVNSPRKYVYFENVCSYTYKKGLKKGQGCAIRCCDKYCSAHSKCVNTDTVGKTNIKKNISQKNEIVSSKECNYIFKRGKVKGEKCGACVLIPDSLYCKKHNKYNV
;
A
#
# COMPACT_ATOMS: atom_id res chain seq x y z
N MET A 1 49.80 42.48 11.18
CA MET A 1 49.59 41.38 10.23
C MET A 1 48.95 40.25 11.01
N MET A 2 47.66 40.03 10.71
CA MET A 2 46.82 38.86 10.99
C MET A 2 46.43 38.53 12.45
N ASP A 3 45.16 38.81 12.73
CA ASP A 3 44.29 38.21 13.74
C ASP A 3 44.19 36.69 13.61
N VAL A 4 44.05 35.98 14.75
CA VAL A 4 43.27 34.73 14.81
C VAL A 4 42.48 34.76 16.11
N THR A 5 41.19 35.08 15.96
CA THR A 5 40.16 34.99 16.99
C THR A 5 39.92 33.53 17.34
N ASP A 6 40.05 33.23 18.64
CA ASP A 6 39.68 31.96 19.27
C ASP A 6 38.19 31.69 19.00
N SER A 7 37.91 30.49 18.50
CA SER A 7 36.58 30.11 18.01
C SER A 7 35.76 29.66 19.20
N GLU A 8 34.73 30.44 19.56
CA GLU A 8 33.73 30.06 20.55
C GLU A 8 32.92 28.87 20.02
N ASP A 9 33.26 27.66 20.46
CA ASP A 9 32.40 26.49 20.35
C ASP A 9 31.20 26.67 21.32
N GLU A 10 30.14 27.28 20.81
CA GLU A 10 28.82 27.29 21.44
C GLU A 10 28.32 25.83 21.56
N LYS A 11 28.47 25.25 22.75
CA LYS A 11 27.78 24.01 23.11
C LYS A 11 26.31 24.30 23.31
N GLU A 12 25.56 24.29 22.22
CA GLU A 12 24.10 24.21 22.30
C GLU A 12 23.70 22.90 23.00
N THR A 13 22.92 23.05 24.07
CA THR A 13 22.40 21.98 24.91
C THR A 13 21.36 21.14 24.15
N ASP A 14 21.83 20.00 23.62
CA ASP A 14 21.13 18.96 22.84
C ASP A 14 20.12 18.12 23.67
N ASP A 15 19.34 18.75 24.56
CA ASP A 15 18.41 18.04 25.46
C ASP A 15 16.98 17.89 24.92
N ASN A 16 16.67 18.46 23.75
CA ASN A 16 15.33 18.38 23.14
C ASN A 16 15.24 17.53 21.87
N ILE A 17 16.34 16.93 21.40
CA ILE A 17 16.30 16.10 20.20
C ILE A 17 15.85 14.68 20.59
N SER A 18 14.64 14.31 20.18
CA SER A 18 14.13 12.95 20.40
C SER A 18 14.93 11.96 19.54
N LYS A 19 15.74 11.12 20.20
CA LYS A 19 16.64 10.13 19.58
C LYS A 19 16.01 8.74 19.53
N CYS A 20 16.36 7.98 18.50
CA CYS A 20 16.01 6.58 18.33
C CYS A 20 16.75 5.71 19.34
N LEU A 21 16.02 4.93 20.15
CA LEU A 21 16.61 4.09 21.21
C LEU A 21 17.41 2.87 20.69
N ILE A 22 17.40 2.61 19.36
CA ILE A 22 18.19 1.53 18.73
C ILE A 22 19.44 2.10 18.06
N SER A 23 19.29 3.05 17.13
CA SER A 23 20.43 3.60 16.37
C SER A 23 21.11 4.79 17.05
N ARG A 24 20.51 5.38 18.09
CA ARG A 24 20.93 6.63 18.76
C ARG A 24 20.92 7.87 17.85
N GLU A 25 20.43 7.72 16.63
CA GLU A 25 20.23 8.82 15.68
C GLU A 25 18.96 9.60 16.00
N VAL A 26 18.82 10.80 15.42
CA VAL A 26 17.60 11.60 15.53
C VAL A 26 16.39 10.86 14.95
N LEU A 27 15.21 11.02 15.57
CA LEU A 27 13.97 10.50 15.04
C LEU A 27 13.54 11.26 13.78
N ASN A 28 13.46 10.56 12.66
CA ASN A 28 13.07 11.12 11.37
C ASN A 28 11.54 11.05 11.17
N ASP A 29 11.04 11.55 10.05
CA ASP A 29 9.62 11.41 9.64
C ASP A 29 9.16 9.95 9.55
N SER A 30 10.10 9.02 9.44
CA SER A 30 9.84 7.59 9.43
C SER A 30 9.48 7.01 10.81
N LYS A 31 9.54 7.80 11.89
CA LYS A 31 9.35 7.33 13.26
C LYS A 31 8.10 6.48 13.43
N VAL A 32 8.24 5.46 14.27
CA VAL A 32 7.15 4.61 14.71
C VAL A 32 7.14 4.60 16.23
N ARG A 33 5.98 4.87 16.80
CA ARG A 33 5.75 4.75 18.24
C ARG A 33 5.01 3.44 18.52
N LEU A 34 5.61 2.61 19.37
CA LEU A 34 4.94 1.42 19.90
C LEU A 34 3.97 1.84 21.03
N PRO A 35 2.94 1.05 21.37
CA PRO A 35 2.03 1.32 22.48
C PRO A 35 2.67 1.30 23.86
N CYS A 36 3.91 0.82 23.98
CA CYS A 36 4.73 1.01 25.18
C CYS A 36 5.39 2.41 25.23
N ASN A 37 4.93 3.36 24.41
CA ASN A 37 5.44 4.73 24.25
C ASN A 37 6.89 4.89 23.78
N HIS A 38 7.58 3.81 23.44
CA HIS A 38 8.92 3.89 22.86
C HIS A 38 8.85 4.20 21.36
N SER A 39 9.66 5.17 20.94
CA SER A 39 9.77 5.62 19.56
C SER A 39 11.09 5.19 18.93
N PHE A 40 11.00 4.73 17.69
CA PHE A 40 12.15 4.23 16.93
C PHE A 40 12.04 4.68 15.47
N ASN A 41 13.19 4.80 14.80
CA ASN A 41 13.22 4.89 13.35
C ASN A 41 12.75 3.55 12.75
N TYR A 42 12.02 3.61 11.63
CA TYR A 42 11.36 2.44 11.07
C TYR A 42 12.33 1.33 10.64
N VAL A 43 13.41 1.69 9.95
CA VAL A 43 14.42 0.73 9.45
C VAL A 43 15.11 -0.04 10.58
N PRO A 44 15.68 0.60 11.62
CA PRO A 44 16.30 -0.14 12.73
C PRO A 44 15.29 -1.00 13.48
N LEU A 45 14.06 -0.51 13.70
CA LEU A 45 12.99 -1.30 14.31
C LEU A 45 12.63 -2.54 13.47
N TYR A 46 12.52 -2.39 12.15
CA TYR A 46 12.23 -3.50 11.23
C TYR A 46 13.32 -4.57 11.30
N LYS A 47 14.60 -4.18 11.22
CA LYS A 47 15.74 -5.10 11.29
C LYS A 47 15.76 -5.85 12.62
N GLU A 48 15.51 -5.16 13.72
CA GLU A 48 15.46 -5.77 15.04
C GLU A 48 14.33 -6.79 15.17
N ILE A 49 13.10 -6.44 14.75
CA ILE A 49 11.97 -7.40 14.76
C ILE A 49 12.24 -8.58 13.83
N TYR A 50 12.85 -8.35 12.66
CA TYR A 50 13.25 -9.40 11.74
C TYR A 50 14.22 -10.38 12.43
N ASN A 51 15.25 -9.86 13.09
CA ASN A 51 16.22 -10.67 13.82
C ASN A 51 15.57 -11.46 14.97
N GLN A 52 14.70 -10.83 15.76
CA GLN A 52 13.95 -11.51 16.83
C GLN A 52 13.14 -12.72 16.35
N LYS A 53 12.67 -12.72 15.09
CA LYS A 53 11.84 -13.79 14.53
C LYS A 53 12.57 -14.80 13.68
N LYS A 54 13.56 -14.36 12.92
CA LYS A 54 14.27 -15.20 11.94
C LYS A 54 15.60 -15.69 12.46
N ASN A 55 16.31 -14.84 13.20
CA ASN A 55 17.64 -15.07 13.72
C ASN A 55 17.61 -15.04 15.25
N ALA A 56 16.64 -15.75 15.84
CA ALA A 56 16.47 -15.75 17.29
C ALA A 56 17.78 -16.20 17.95
N SER A 57 18.38 -15.33 18.76
CA SER A 57 19.58 -15.64 19.52
C SER A 57 19.33 -16.82 20.46
N ILE A 58 20.37 -17.60 20.75
CA ILE A 58 20.34 -18.68 21.75
C ILE A 58 19.90 -18.13 23.13
N THR A 59 20.21 -16.85 23.41
CA THR A 59 19.83 -16.16 24.65
C THR A 59 18.34 -15.79 24.71
N GLU A 60 17.60 -15.92 23.61
CA GLU A 60 16.20 -15.53 23.53
C GLU A 60 15.29 -16.70 23.93
N ILE A 61 14.93 -16.75 25.20
CA ILE A 61 14.10 -17.82 25.79
C ILE A 61 12.63 -17.70 25.33
N VAL A 62 12.17 -16.48 25.03
CA VAL A 62 10.77 -16.22 24.73
C VAL A 62 10.48 -16.38 23.23
N LYS A 63 9.71 -17.41 22.88
CA LYS A 63 9.22 -17.60 21.51
C LYS A 63 8.00 -16.71 21.23
N LEU A 64 8.17 -15.73 20.35
CA LEU A 64 7.09 -14.85 19.91
C LEU A 64 6.17 -15.57 18.93
N ARG A 65 4.85 -15.35 19.07
CA ARG A 65 3.88 -15.77 18.05
C ARG A 65 4.08 -14.98 16.77
N TYR A 66 3.57 -15.51 15.66
CA TYR A 66 3.71 -14.87 14.35
C TYR A 66 3.09 -13.45 14.29
N ASN A 67 2.04 -13.16 15.07
CA ASN A 67 1.39 -11.85 15.17
C ASN A 67 1.88 -11.00 16.35
N GLN A 68 2.99 -11.39 16.99
CA GLN A 68 3.56 -10.68 18.14
C GLN A 68 4.90 -10.03 17.81
N ILE A 69 5.18 -8.86 18.36
CA ILE A 69 6.51 -8.23 18.34
C ILE A 69 6.94 -7.92 19.76
N LYS A 70 8.24 -7.86 20.02
CA LYS A 70 8.79 -7.47 21.31
C LYS A 70 9.48 -6.13 21.17
N CYS A 71 9.14 -5.20 22.05
CA CYS A 71 9.81 -3.90 22.09
C CYS A 71 11.32 -4.10 22.33
N PRO A 72 12.20 -3.53 21.49
CA PRO A 72 13.65 -3.66 21.67
C PRO A 72 14.17 -3.04 22.97
N TYR A 73 13.48 -2.03 23.48
CA TYR A 73 13.88 -1.30 24.69
C TYR A 73 13.31 -1.92 25.97
N CYS A 74 11.99 -1.89 26.14
CA CYS A 74 11.35 -2.35 27.38
C CYS A 74 10.98 -3.85 27.38
N ARG A 75 11.28 -4.58 26.31
CA ARG A 75 10.96 -6.02 26.13
C ARG A 75 9.48 -6.39 26.26
N THR A 76 8.57 -5.42 26.31
CA THR A 76 7.12 -5.68 26.32
C THR A 76 6.70 -6.36 25.02
N ILE A 77 5.90 -7.42 25.15
CA ILE A 77 5.35 -8.16 24.01
C ILE A 77 4.02 -7.54 23.61
N HIS A 78 3.88 -7.31 22.32
CA HIS A 78 2.74 -6.68 21.72
C HIS A 78 2.09 -7.61 20.69
N ASN A 79 0.76 -7.71 20.70
CA ASN A 79 -0.01 -8.60 19.82
C ASN A 79 -0.37 -7.96 18.46
N TYR A 80 0.59 -7.27 17.85
CA TYR A 80 0.42 -6.67 16.53
C TYR A 80 1.75 -6.66 15.76
N LEU A 81 1.68 -6.31 14.48
CA LEU A 81 2.80 -6.16 13.55
C LEU A 81 3.00 -4.69 13.18
N ILE A 82 4.21 -4.34 12.77
CA ILE A 82 4.50 -3.00 12.27
C ILE A 82 3.95 -2.83 10.83
N PRO A 83 3.54 -1.62 10.42
CA PRO A 83 3.05 -1.41 9.07
C PRO A 83 4.17 -1.45 8.05
N TYR A 84 3.95 -2.08 6.90
CA TYR A 84 4.89 -1.98 5.79
C TYR A 84 5.00 -0.53 5.30
N LYS A 85 6.22 0.01 5.34
CA LYS A 85 6.62 1.26 4.70
C LYS A 85 7.67 0.96 3.62
N LYS A 86 7.53 1.56 2.45
CA LYS A 86 8.46 1.40 1.33
C LYS A 86 9.74 2.21 1.62
N TYR A 87 10.80 1.53 2.02
CA TYR A 87 12.15 2.07 2.20
C TYR A 87 13.16 1.14 1.54
N GLU A 88 14.37 1.63 1.32
CA GLU A 88 15.48 0.79 0.86
C GLU A 88 15.73 -0.34 1.86
N ASN A 89 15.94 -1.55 1.34
CA ASN A 89 16.19 -2.78 2.13
C ASN A 89 15.05 -3.20 3.08
N VAL A 90 13.81 -2.74 2.82
CA VAL A 90 12.63 -3.20 3.53
C VAL A 90 11.73 -3.97 2.56
N GLU A 91 11.52 -5.25 2.87
CA GLU A 91 10.65 -6.12 2.11
C GLU A 91 9.40 -6.49 2.92
N ILE A 92 8.38 -7.00 2.24
CA ILE A 92 7.18 -7.53 2.90
C ILE A 92 7.50 -8.91 3.44
N VAL A 93 7.60 -9.04 4.76
CA VAL A 93 7.94 -10.28 5.47
C VAL A 93 6.79 -10.71 6.37
N TYR A 94 6.34 -11.96 6.16
CA TYR A 94 5.30 -12.57 6.96
C TYR A 94 5.74 -12.70 8.43
N GLY A 95 4.89 -12.25 9.34
CA GLY A 95 5.12 -12.21 10.77
C GLY A 95 5.93 -11.01 11.27
N VAL A 96 6.40 -10.12 10.39
CA VAL A 96 7.12 -8.88 10.76
C VAL A 96 6.26 -7.66 10.42
N ASN A 97 5.92 -7.50 9.14
CA ASN A 97 5.12 -6.37 8.65
C ASN A 97 3.88 -6.80 7.83
N SER A 98 3.62 -8.11 7.78
CA SER A 98 2.51 -8.75 7.07
C SER A 98 2.02 -9.94 7.89
N PRO A 99 0.71 -10.29 7.92
CA PRO A 99 -0.39 -9.74 7.12
C PRO A 99 -1.04 -8.50 7.73
N ARG A 100 -1.63 -7.66 6.87
CA ARG A 100 -2.28 -6.38 7.22
C ARG A 100 -3.30 -6.47 8.36
N LYS A 101 -3.96 -7.62 8.53
CA LYS A 101 -4.96 -7.84 9.60
C LYS A 101 -4.39 -7.72 11.03
N TYR A 102 -3.09 -7.98 11.21
CA TYR A 102 -2.42 -7.84 12.51
C TYR A 102 -1.59 -6.58 12.61
N VAL A 103 -1.56 -5.74 11.57
CA VAL A 103 -0.76 -4.54 11.56
C VAL A 103 -1.44 -3.46 12.42
N TYR A 104 -0.65 -2.85 13.29
CA TYR A 104 -1.08 -1.67 14.04
C TYR A 104 -0.80 -0.40 13.24
N PHE A 105 -1.80 0.47 13.19
CA PHE A 105 -1.73 1.77 12.55
C PHE A 105 -2.09 2.81 13.60
N GLU A 106 -1.20 3.77 13.83
CA GLU A 106 -1.41 4.86 14.79
C GLU A 106 -2.44 5.88 14.28
N ASN A 107 -2.47 6.12 12.97
CA ASN A 107 -3.34 7.12 12.37
C ASN A 107 -4.69 6.53 11.95
N VAL A 108 -5.73 7.36 12.04
CA VAL A 108 -7.06 7.11 11.48
C VAL A 108 -7.23 8.03 10.28
N CYS A 109 -7.83 7.50 9.21
CA CYS A 109 -8.06 8.26 7.99
C CYS A 109 -8.89 9.52 8.25
N SER A 110 -8.33 10.69 7.98
CA SER A 110 -9.00 11.98 8.21
C SER A 110 -10.01 12.38 7.12
N TYR A 111 -10.40 11.44 6.24
CA TYR A 111 -11.33 11.75 5.15
C TYR A 111 -12.76 11.88 5.66
N THR A 112 -13.44 12.97 5.33
CA THR A 112 -14.86 13.17 5.60
C THR A 112 -15.67 13.00 4.33
N TYR A 113 -16.72 12.17 4.37
CA TYR A 113 -17.57 11.94 3.21
C TYR A 113 -18.34 13.22 2.84
N LYS A 114 -18.17 13.71 1.60
CA LYS A 114 -18.85 14.92 1.11
C LYS A 114 -20.28 14.65 0.59
N LYS A 115 -20.61 13.39 0.27
CA LYS A 115 -21.87 12.98 -0.38
C LYS A 115 -22.35 11.61 0.13
N GLY A 116 -23.60 11.26 -0.16
CA GLY A 116 -24.21 9.97 0.15
C GLY A 116 -24.70 9.84 1.60
N LEU A 117 -25.11 8.63 1.98
CA LEU A 117 -25.68 8.31 3.30
C LEU A 117 -24.75 8.63 4.48
N LYS A 118 -23.43 8.60 4.23
CA LYS A 118 -22.40 8.87 5.24
C LYS A 118 -21.90 10.32 5.21
N LYS A 119 -22.58 11.24 4.50
CA LYS A 119 -22.16 12.64 4.38
C LYS A 119 -21.90 13.26 5.77
N GLY A 120 -20.78 13.95 5.92
CA GLY A 120 -20.34 14.54 7.18
C GLY A 120 -19.64 13.57 8.14
N GLN A 121 -19.74 12.25 7.93
CA GLN A 121 -19.03 11.28 8.75
C GLN A 121 -17.56 11.13 8.30
N GLY A 122 -16.67 10.89 9.28
CA GLY A 122 -15.26 10.58 9.03
C GLY A 122 -15.05 9.12 8.64
N CYS A 123 -13.97 8.85 7.90
CA CYS A 123 -13.51 7.50 7.64
C CYS A 123 -12.89 6.91 8.92
N ALA A 124 -13.43 5.78 9.39
CA ALA A 124 -12.92 5.10 10.59
C ALA A 124 -11.79 4.09 10.30
N ILE A 125 -11.22 4.10 9.09
CA ILE A 125 -10.18 3.13 8.70
C ILE A 125 -8.83 3.59 9.24
N ARG A 126 -8.13 2.74 10.01
CA ARG A 126 -6.75 3.01 10.42
C ARG A 126 -5.77 2.80 9.26
N CYS A 127 -4.80 3.71 9.12
CA CYS A 127 -3.82 3.71 8.02
C CYS A 127 -2.48 4.31 8.45
N CYS A 128 -1.43 4.12 7.63
CA CYS A 128 -0.12 4.74 7.88
C CYS A 128 -0.17 6.26 7.72
N ASP A 129 -0.87 6.70 6.68
CA ASP A 129 -0.89 8.10 6.26
C ASP A 129 -2.14 8.82 6.76
N LYS A 130 -2.26 10.10 6.42
CA LYS A 130 -3.45 10.91 6.69
C LYS A 130 -4.73 10.32 6.08
N TYR A 131 -4.62 9.59 4.98
CA TYR A 131 -5.74 8.98 4.28
C TYR A 131 -5.49 7.50 3.99
N CYS A 132 -6.55 6.68 4.08
CA CYS A 132 -6.44 5.27 3.75
C CYS A 132 -6.22 5.08 2.24
N SER A 133 -5.76 3.90 1.82
CA SER A 133 -5.50 3.59 0.40
C SER A 133 -6.70 3.80 -0.53
N ALA A 134 -7.93 3.74 0.00
CA ALA A 134 -9.14 4.05 -0.75
C ALA A 134 -9.35 5.55 -0.94
N HIS A 135 -8.93 6.37 0.03
CA HIS A 135 -9.15 7.82 0.03
C HIS A 135 -7.92 8.64 -0.38
N SER A 136 -6.72 8.04 -0.47
CA SER A 136 -5.50 8.73 -0.90
C SER A 136 -5.64 9.37 -2.30
N LYS A 137 -6.45 8.78 -3.18
CA LYS A 137 -6.74 9.31 -4.52
C LYS A 137 -7.85 10.37 -4.56
N CYS A 138 -8.70 10.42 -3.53
CA CYS A 138 -9.87 11.30 -3.48
C CYS A 138 -9.53 12.75 -3.07
N VAL A 139 -8.33 12.99 -2.54
CA VAL A 139 -7.93 14.31 -2.01
C VAL A 139 -7.28 15.18 -3.09
N ASN A 140 -6.64 14.56 -4.08
CA ASN A 140 -5.99 15.28 -5.20
C ASN A 140 -6.95 15.65 -6.33
N THR A 141 -8.25 15.37 -6.17
CA THR A 141 -9.25 15.72 -7.17
C THR A 141 -10.44 16.34 -6.45
N ASP A 142 -10.64 17.64 -6.61
CA ASP A 142 -11.88 18.33 -6.23
C ASP A 142 -13.12 17.84 -7.03
N THR A 143 -13.00 16.74 -7.77
CA THR A 143 -14.04 16.19 -8.62
C THR A 143 -14.10 14.67 -8.51
N VAL A 144 -14.70 14.14 -7.44
CA VAL A 144 -15.20 12.75 -7.49
C VAL A 144 -16.64 12.66 -7.03
N GLY A 145 -17.51 13.24 -7.88
CA GLY A 145 -18.89 12.83 -8.08
C GLY A 145 -19.07 11.97 -9.33
N LYS A 146 -18.06 11.19 -9.74
CA LYS A 146 -18.19 10.21 -10.83
C LYS A 146 -17.82 8.82 -10.35
N THR A 147 -18.69 8.23 -9.52
CA THR A 147 -18.78 6.77 -9.43
C THR A 147 -19.32 6.26 -10.76
N ASN A 148 -18.42 5.89 -11.66
CA ASN A 148 -18.59 4.85 -12.68
C ASN A 148 -17.26 4.64 -13.42
N ILE A 149 -16.22 4.23 -12.69
CA ILE A 149 -15.06 3.61 -13.33
C ILE A 149 -15.37 2.11 -13.42
N LYS A 150 -15.90 1.73 -14.59
CA LYS A 150 -15.72 0.38 -15.14
C LYS A 150 -14.24 0.04 -15.00
N LYS A 151 -13.93 -1.08 -14.37
CA LYS A 151 -12.59 -1.67 -14.34
C LYS A 151 -12.14 -1.92 -15.79
N ASN A 152 -11.40 -0.99 -16.39
CA ASN A 152 -10.55 -1.30 -17.52
C ASN A 152 -9.17 -1.63 -16.97
N ILE A 153 -8.94 -2.92 -16.76
CA ILE A 153 -7.60 -3.47 -16.60
C ILE A 153 -6.91 -3.30 -17.96
N SER A 154 -5.91 -2.44 -17.97
CA SER A 154 -4.89 -2.36 -19.00
C SER A 154 -4.13 -3.68 -19.07
N GLN A 155 -4.34 -4.45 -20.13
CA GLN A 155 -3.30 -5.30 -20.68
C GLN A 155 -3.22 -5.03 -22.18
N LYS A 156 -2.15 -4.30 -22.53
CA LYS A 156 -1.44 -4.23 -23.82
C LYS A 156 -2.31 -4.16 -25.08
N ASN A 157 -2.37 -2.95 -25.63
CA ASN A 157 -2.69 -2.68 -27.02
C ASN A 157 -1.67 -3.34 -27.95
N GLU A 158 -2.14 -4.16 -28.88
CA GLU A 158 -1.59 -4.30 -30.24
C GLU A 158 -2.76 -4.50 -31.22
N ILE A 159 -3.15 -3.38 -31.83
CA ILE A 159 -3.56 -3.13 -33.22
C ILE A 159 -4.61 -4.07 -33.89
N VAL A 160 -5.81 -3.48 -34.04
CA VAL A 160 -6.67 -3.38 -35.25
C VAL A 160 -6.93 -4.63 -36.11
N SER A 161 -8.18 -5.11 -36.07
CA SER A 161 -8.95 -5.36 -37.29
C SER A 161 -10.45 -5.17 -37.02
N SER A 162 -10.98 -3.99 -37.37
CA SER A 162 -12.40 -3.64 -37.30
C SER A 162 -13.19 -4.30 -38.44
N LYS A 163 -13.11 -5.63 -38.56
CA LYS A 163 -13.94 -6.40 -39.51
C LYS A 163 -15.24 -6.80 -38.81
N GLU A 164 -16.38 -6.46 -39.40
CA GLU A 164 -17.70 -6.92 -38.94
C GLU A 164 -17.90 -8.40 -39.31
N CYS A 165 -18.67 -9.13 -38.51
CA CYS A 165 -18.97 -10.53 -38.79
C CYS A 165 -19.99 -10.68 -39.94
N ASN A 166 -19.62 -11.43 -40.98
CA ASN A 166 -20.48 -11.66 -42.15
C ASN A 166 -21.57 -12.74 -41.96
N TYR A 167 -21.85 -13.16 -40.72
CA TYR A 167 -22.87 -14.19 -40.47
C TYR A 167 -24.28 -13.61 -40.57
N ILE A 168 -25.13 -14.26 -41.37
CA ILE A 168 -26.57 -13.95 -41.47
C ILE A 168 -27.36 -15.03 -40.71
N PHE A 169 -28.23 -14.61 -39.80
CA PHE A 169 -29.05 -15.55 -39.02
C PHE A 169 -30.06 -16.26 -39.92
N LYS A 170 -30.04 -17.60 -39.95
CA LYS A 170 -30.94 -18.41 -40.80
C LYS A 170 -32.28 -18.75 -40.14
N ARG A 171 -32.46 -18.49 -38.83
CA ARG A 171 -33.63 -18.84 -38.02
C ARG A 171 -33.83 -17.84 -36.87
N GLY A 172 -35.03 -17.82 -36.29
CA GLY A 172 -35.37 -16.99 -35.13
C GLY A 172 -35.90 -15.59 -35.50
N LYS A 173 -36.13 -14.75 -34.47
CA LYS A 173 -36.70 -13.40 -34.61
C LYS A 173 -35.84 -12.44 -35.45
N VAL A 174 -34.53 -12.68 -35.50
CA VAL A 174 -33.53 -11.87 -36.24
C VAL A 174 -33.09 -12.55 -37.54
N LYS A 175 -33.89 -13.48 -38.08
CA LYS A 175 -33.59 -14.19 -39.33
C LYS A 175 -33.43 -13.18 -40.47
N GLY A 176 -32.33 -13.28 -41.21
CA GLY A 176 -31.98 -12.38 -42.32
C GLY A 176 -31.10 -11.20 -41.92
N GLU A 177 -30.92 -10.94 -40.62
CA GLU A 177 -30.05 -9.86 -40.16
C GLU A 177 -28.58 -10.30 -40.06
N LYS A 178 -27.66 -9.34 -40.25
CA LYS A 178 -26.22 -9.53 -40.09
C LYS A 178 -25.80 -9.51 -38.62
N CYS A 179 -24.77 -10.29 -38.29
CA CYS A 179 -24.20 -10.30 -36.96
C CYS A 179 -23.42 -9.01 -36.67
N GLY A 180 -23.92 -8.17 -35.75
CA GLY A 180 -23.24 -6.93 -35.34
C GLY A 180 -22.00 -7.11 -34.44
N ALA A 181 -21.40 -8.30 -34.40
CA ALA A 181 -20.22 -8.57 -33.57
C ALA A 181 -18.93 -8.35 -34.36
N CYS A 182 -17.90 -7.81 -33.71
CA CYS A 182 -16.59 -7.64 -34.32
C CYS A 182 -15.86 -8.99 -34.44
N VAL A 183 -15.09 -9.14 -35.52
CA VAL A 183 -14.14 -10.24 -35.70
C VAL A 183 -12.89 -9.93 -34.90
N LEU A 184 -12.55 -10.82 -33.97
CA LEU A 184 -11.37 -10.72 -33.10
C LEU A 184 -10.28 -11.74 -33.48
N ILE A 185 -10.46 -12.44 -34.60
CA ILE A 185 -9.59 -13.52 -35.06
C ILE A 185 -8.94 -13.02 -36.36
N PRO A 186 -7.60 -13.02 -36.48
CA PRO A 186 -6.91 -12.72 -37.73
C PRO A 186 -7.41 -13.68 -38.84
N ASP A 187 -7.66 -13.15 -40.04
CA ASP A 187 -8.07 -13.90 -41.24
C ASP A 187 -9.38 -14.70 -41.15
N SER A 188 -10.25 -14.40 -40.17
CA SER A 188 -11.62 -14.92 -40.16
C SER A 188 -12.62 -13.91 -40.73
N LEU A 189 -13.65 -14.41 -41.43
CA LEU A 189 -14.82 -13.59 -41.81
C LEU A 189 -15.89 -13.55 -40.71
N TYR A 190 -15.69 -14.28 -39.61
CA TYR A 190 -16.70 -14.53 -38.60
C TYR A 190 -16.21 -14.26 -37.16
N CYS A 191 -17.10 -13.83 -36.28
CA CYS A 191 -16.77 -13.63 -34.86
C CYS A 191 -16.54 -14.97 -34.16
N LYS A 192 -16.01 -14.95 -32.93
CA LYS A 192 -15.75 -16.17 -32.13
C LYS A 192 -16.95 -17.12 -32.03
N LYS A 193 -18.19 -16.60 -32.03
CA LYS A 193 -19.41 -17.41 -31.99
C LYS A 193 -19.74 -18.11 -33.31
N HIS A 194 -19.26 -17.57 -34.42
CA HIS A 194 -19.56 -18.02 -35.77
C HIS A 194 -18.33 -18.55 -36.52
N ASN A 195 -17.17 -18.68 -35.85
CA ASN A 195 -15.94 -19.19 -36.46
C ASN A 195 -16.08 -20.61 -37.02
N LYS A 196 -17.06 -21.39 -36.55
CA LYS A 196 -17.41 -22.71 -37.12
C LYS A 196 -17.92 -22.67 -38.56
N TYR A 197 -18.23 -21.49 -39.10
CA TYR A 197 -18.62 -21.27 -40.49
C TYR A 197 -17.47 -20.73 -41.35
N ASN A 198 -16.28 -20.55 -40.76
CA ASN A 198 -15.03 -20.28 -41.46
C ASN A 198 -14.50 -21.64 -41.97
N VAL A 199 -14.88 -22.03 -43.18
CA VAL A 199 -14.46 -23.27 -43.87
C VAL A 199 -13.46 -22.92 -44.93
#